data_AF-A0A937S9E5-F1
#
_entry.id   AF-A0A937S9E5-F1
#
_cell.length_a   1.000
_cell.length_b   1.000
_cell.length_c   1.000
_cell.angle_alpha   90.00
_cell.angle_beta   90.00
_cell.angle_gamma   90.00
#
_symmetry.space_group_name_H-M   'P 1'
#
loop_
_entity.id
_entity.type
_entity.pdbx_description
1 polymer ?
#
loop_
_entity_poly.entity_id
_entity_poly.type
_entity_poly.pdbx_seq_one_letter_code
_entity_poly.pdbx_strand_id
1 'polypeptide(L)' 'MENFWNTVSKYPVFVAGTILGVFLNAVKPLAPLLKNPVTAIALVGVAVGGFAFLVFTLRAMLGLQQF' A
#
# COMPACT_ATOMS: atom_id res chain seq x y z
N MET A 1 -1.29 21.54 31.43
CA MET A 1 -1.89 21.42 30.09
C MET A 1 -0.86 21.45 28.95
N GLU A 2 0.23 22.23 29.05
CA GLU A 2 1.32 22.25 28.03
C GLU A 2 1.96 20.89 27.74
N ASN A 3 2.19 20.06 28.77
CA ASN A 3 2.90 18.79 28.62
C ASN A 3 2.11 17.70 27.86
N PHE A 4 0.78 17.79 27.82
CA PHE A 4 -0.07 16.82 27.12
C PHE A 4 0.00 17.01 25.60
N TRP A 5 -0.13 18.25 25.14
CA TRP A 5 -0.03 18.57 23.71
C TRP A 5 1.36 18.31 23.14
N ASN A 6 2.41 18.56 23.93
CA ASN A 6 3.80 18.32 23.54
C ASN A 6 4.17 16.81 23.46
N THR A 7 3.40 15.97 24.17
CA THR A 7 3.52 14.50 24.09
C THR A 7 2.71 13.97 22.91
N VAL A 8 1.47 14.42 22.75
CA VAL A 8 0.56 13.99 21.67
C VAL A 8 1.08 14.40 20.29
N SER A 9 1.72 15.56 20.14
CA SER A 9 2.29 15.99 18.85
C SER A 9 3.45 15.14 18.34
N LYS A 10 4.13 14.41 19.24
CA LYS A 10 5.24 13.50 18.88
C LYS A 10 4.75 12.15 18.38
N TYR A 11 3.58 11.69 18.85
CA TYR A 11 3.00 10.40 18.42
C TYR A 11 2.79 10.30 16.90
N PRO A 12 2.19 11.28 16.20
CA PRO A 12 2.04 11.25 14.75
C PRO A 12 3.38 11.09 14.02
N VAL A 13 4.44 11.73 14.52
CA VAL A 13 5.78 11.67 13.92
C VAL A 13 6.40 10.28 14.09
N PHE A 14 6.25 9.66 15.26
CA PHE A 14 6.69 8.28 15.50
C PHE A 14 5.89 7.28 14.67
N VAL A 15 4.58 7.44 14.58
CA VAL A 15 3.71 6.58 13.78
C VAL A 15 4.03 6.74 12.29
N ALA A 16 4.17 7.97 11.80
CA ALA A 16 4.57 8.24 10.41
C ALA A 16 5.96 7.67 10.11
N GLY A 17 6.93 7.85 11.01
CA GLY A 17 8.27 7.27 10.88
C GLY A 17 8.25 5.73 10.88
N THR A 18 7.39 5.13 11.69
CA THR A 18 7.21 3.67 11.74
C THR A 18 6.55 3.15 10.47
N ILE A 19 5.49 3.80 10.01
CA ILE A 19 4.82 3.46 8.73
C ILE A 19 5.80 3.60 7.58
N LEU A 20 6.54 4.70 7.49
CA LEU A 20 7.56 4.91 6.46
C LEU A 20 8.68 3.87 6.55
N GLY A 21 9.17 3.57 7.75
CA GLY A 21 10.20 2.55 7.98
C GLY A 21 9.74 1.16 7.55
N VAL A 22 8.52 0.77 7.91
CA VAL A 22 7.91 -0.51 7.49
C VAL A 22 7.68 -0.52 5.98
N PHE A 23 7.17 0.57 5.40
CA PHE A 23 6.94 0.67 3.97
C PHE A 23 8.25 0.56 3.18
N LEU A 24 9.29 1.27 3.60
CA LEU A 24 10.62 1.19 2.98
C LEU A 24 11.28 -0.18 3.20
N ASN A 25 11.06 -0.83 4.34
CA ASN A 25 11.55 -2.19 4.60
C ASN A 25 10.84 -3.23 3.73
N ALA A 26 9.52 -3.09 3.53
CA ALA A 26 8.73 -3.93 2.62
C ALA A 26 9.08 -3.69 1.15
N VAL A 27 9.43 -2.45 0.77
CA VAL A 27 9.84 -2.08 -0.60
C VAL A 27 11.32 -2.41 -0.86
N LYS A 28 12.18 -2.48 0.16
CA LYS A 28 13.59 -2.87 0.04
C LYS A 28 13.83 -4.22 -0.66
N PRO A 29 13.12 -5.33 -0.35
CA PRO A 29 13.23 -6.58 -1.09
C PRO A 29 12.56 -6.50 -2.46
N LEU A 30 11.70 -5.51 -2.73
CA LEU A 30 11.17 -5.24 -4.08
C LEU A 30 12.17 -4.49 -4.97
N ALA A 31 13.08 -3.70 -4.40
CA ALA A 31 14.12 -3.00 -5.16
C ALA A 31 15.00 -3.92 -6.04
N PRO A 32 15.48 -5.10 -5.59
CA PRO A 32 16.17 -6.05 -6.46
C PRO A 32 15.25 -6.75 -7.46
N LEU A 33 13.94 -6.85 -7.19
CA LEU A 33 12.95 -7.39 -8.14
C LEU A 33 12.69 -6.41 -9.29
N LEU A 34 12.81 -5.09 -9.07
CA LEU A 34 12.79 -4.08 -10.14
C LEU A 34 14.02 -4.14 -11.06
N LYS A 35 15.10 -4.78 -10.62
CA LYS A 35 16.33 -4.95 -11.40
C LYS A 35 16.19 -6.00 -12.50
N ASN A 36 15.21 -6.91 -12.37
CA ASN A 36 14.86 -7.89 -13.39
C ASN A 36 13.49 -7.52 -14.00
N PRO A 37 13.43 -7.11 -15.29
CA PRO A 37 12.21 -6.58 -15.91
C PRO A 37 11.03 -7.57 -15.86
N VAL A 38 11.32 -8.88 -15.90
CA VAL A 38 10.31 -9.94 -15.80
C VAL A 38 9.60 -9.94 -14.44
N THR A 39 10.34 -9.76 -13.35
CA THR A 39 9.77 -9.78 -11.99
C THR A 39 9.02 -8.50 -11.67
N ALA A 40 9.46 -7.36 -12.22
CA ALA A 40 8.72 -6.10 -12.17
C ALA A 40 7.35 -6.22 -12.88
N ILE A 41 7.32 -6.81 -14.08
CA ILE A 41 6.08 -7.04 -14.83
C ILE A 41 5.17 -8.02 -14.09
N ALA A 42 5.71 -9.08 -13.49
CA ALA A 42 4.94 -10.02 -12.68
C ALA A 42 4.29 -9.32 -11.46
N LEU A 43 5.04 -8.45 -10.78
CA LEU A 43 4.53 -7.71 -9.62
C LEU A 43 3.41 -6.73 -10.01
N VAL A 44 3.60 -5.99 -11.11
CA VAL A 44 2.59 -5.07 -11.65
C VAL A 44 1.37 -5.84 -12.15
N GLY A 45 1.57 -6.97 -12.84
CA GLY A 45 0.50 -7.83 -13.33
C GLY A 45 -0.35 -8.42 -12.20
N VAL A 46 0.27 -8.86 -11.11
CA VAL A 46 -0.45 -9.33 -9.92
C VAL A 46 -1.18 -8.18 -9.22
N ALA A 47 -0.57 -7.00 -9.11
CA ALA A 47 -1.21 -5.84 -8.50
C ALA A 47 -2.43 -5.38 -9.32
N VAL A 48 -2.28 -5.21 -10.63
CA VAL A 48 -3.37 -4.81 -11.53
C VAL A 48 -4.42 -5.91 -11.63
N GLY A 49 -4.02 -7.17 -11.73
CA GLY A 49 -4.93 -8.32 -11.79
C GLY A 49 -5.75 -8.47 -10.51
N GLY A 50 -5.13 -8.35 -9.34
CA GLY A 50 -5.81 -8.37 -8.05
C GLY A 50 -6.75 -7.17 -7.87
N PHE A 51 -6.31 -5.98 -8.30
CA PHE A 51 -7.15 -4.77 -8.24
C PHE A 51 -8.34 -4.86 -9.20
N ALA A 52 -8.12 -5.32 -10.43
CA ALA A 52 -9.18 -5.57 -11.39
C ALA A 52 -10.16 -6.62 -10.87
N PHE A 53 -9.66 -7.71 -10.28
CA PHE A 53 -10.50 -8.74 -9.65
C PHE A 53 -11.38 -8.14 -8.55
N LEU A 54 -10.80 -7.37 -7.62
CA LEU A 54 -11.56 -6.66 -6.59
C LEU A 54 -12.62 -5.73 -7.19
N VAL A 55 -12.25 -4.91 -8.18
CA VAL A 55 -13.19 -4.01 -8.86
C VAL A 55 -14.31 -4.78 -9.53
N PHE A 56 -14.02 -5.90 -10.20
CA PHE A 56 -15.04 -6.75 -10.80
C PHE A 56 -15.95 -7.38 -9.75
N THR A 57 -15.41 -7.90 -8.65
CA THR A 57 -16.20 -8.45 -7.55
C THR A 57 -17.08 -7.38 -6.90
N LEU A 58 -16.54 -6.20 -6.60
CA LEU A 58 -17.32 -5.10 -6.04
C LEU A 58 -18.38 -4.61 -7.02
N ARG A 59 -18.07 -4.49 -8.32
CA ARG A 59 -19.06 -4.12 -9.34
C ARG A 59 -20.18 -5.14 -9.47
N ALA A 60 -19.85 -6.43 -9.39
CA ALA A 60 -20.84 -7.52 -9.40
C ALA A 60 -21.74 -7.48 -8.15
N MET A 61 -21.15 -7.27 -6.96
CA MET A 61 -21.89 -7.15 -5.71
C MET A 61 -22.78 -5.89 -5.64
N LEU A 62 -22.32 -4.78 -6.21
CA LEU A 62 -23.06 -3.52 -6.25
C LEU A 62 -24.13 -3.49 -7.35
N GLY A 63 -24.28 -4.56 -8.15
CA GLY A 63 -25.23 -4.60 -9.26
C GLY A 63 -24.96 -3.56 -10.34
N LEU A 64 -23.75 -2.96 -10.36
CA LEU A 64 -23.33 -1.98 -11.35
C LEU A 64 -22.90 -2.62 -12.68
N GLN A 65 -23.08 -3.93 -12.83
CA GLN A 65 -23.04 -4.63 -14.11
C GLN A 65 -24.27 -4.24 -14.94
N GLN A 66 -24.29 -3.01 -15.42
CA GLN A 66 -25.16 -2.59 -16.52
C GLN A 66 -24.41 -2.96 -17.81
N PHE A 67 -24.56 -4.22 -18.21
CA PHE A 67 -24.42 -4.65 -19.61
C PHE A 67 -25.81 -5.07 -20.08
#